data_AF-A0A7K0LPE4-F1
#
_entry.id   AF-A0A7K0LPE4-F1
#
_cell.length_a   1.000
_cell.length_b   1.000
_cell.length_c   1.000
_cell.angle_alpha   90.00
_cell.angle_beta   90.00
_cell.angle_gamma   90.00
#
_symmetry.space_group_name_H-M   'P 1'
#
loop_
_entity.id
_entity.type
_entity.pdbx_description
1 polymer ?
#
loop_
_entity_poly.entity_id
_entity_poly.type
_entity_poly.pdbx_seq_one_letter_code
_entity_poly.pdbx_strand_id
1 'polypeptide(L)'
;MAKIGQSLPRQVGRILLGTFLTLAGVSHLVNPTPFEAQVPPWFPAPAATILVSGLIEICLGVALLAVRRRRAAVGWITAGFFVVI
;
A
#
# COMPACT_ATOMS: atom_id res chain seq x y z
N MET A 1 18.12 24.51 -10.99
CA MET A 1 17.61 23.70 -9.86
C MET A 1 18.17 22.29 -9.96
N ALA A 2 19.14 21.94 -9.13
CA ALA A 2 19.73 20.59 -9.13
C ALA A 2 18.68 19.58 -8.63
N LYS A 3 18.47 18.49 -9.37
CA LYS A 3 17.71 17.33 -8.88
C LYS A 3 18.51 16.72 -7.74
N ILE A 4 18.14 16.99 -6.50
CA ILE A 4 18.67 16.27 -5.35
C ILE A 4 18.34 14.79 -5.58
N GLY A 5 19.37 13.98 -5.83
CA GLY A 5 19.21 12.53 -5.99
C GLY A 5 18.58 11.93 -4.72
N GLN A 6 17.73 10.92 -4.87
CA GLN A 6 17.15 10.24 -3.72
C GLN A 6 18.27 9.58 -2.91
N SER A 7 18.23 9.71 -1.57
CA SER A 7 19.16 8.98 -0.71
C SER A 7 18.94 7.47 -0.83
N LEU A 8 20.02 6.69 -0.71
CA LEU A 8 19.96 5.22 -0.79
C LEU A 8 18.91 4.62 0.18
N PRO A 9 18.82 5.03 1.46
CA PRO A 9 17.79 4.51 2.37
C PRO A 9 16.37 4.77 1.89
N ARG A 10 16.11 5.96 1.32
CA ARG A 10 14.79 6.32 0.79
C ARG A 10 14.45 5.48 -0.45
N GLN A 11 15.44 5.18 -1.29
CA GLN A 11 15.23 4.37 -2.48
C GLN A 11 14.95 2.91 -2.11
N VAL A 12 15.73 2.34 -1.19
CA VAL A 12 15.53 0.99 -0.66
C VAL A 12 14.18 0.87 0.03
N GLY A 13 13.87 1.79 0.95
CA GLY A 13 12.59 1.78 1.67
C GLY A 13 11.38 1.87 0.75
N ARG A 14 11.43 2.72 -0.29
CA ARG A 14 10.36 2.79 -1.31
C ARG A 14 10.19 1.47 -2.06
N ILE A 15 11.28 0.79 -2.42
CA ILE A 15 11.21 -0.49 -3.14
C ILE A 15 10.64 -1.56 -2.24
N LEU A 16 11.17 -1.69 -1.01
CA LEU A 16 10.67 -2.67 -0.03
C LEU A 16 9.18 -2.45 0.26
N LEU A 17 8.79 -1.21 0.58
CA LEU A 17 7.40 -0.88 0.89
C LEU A 17 6.48 -1.13 -0.31
N GLY A 18 6.88 -0.72 -1.51
CA GLY A 18 6.07 -0.90 -2.71
C GLY A 18 5.88 -2.38 -3.07
N THR A 19 6.94 -3.18 -2.97
CA THR A 19 6.87 -4.63 -3.18
C THR A 19 6.00 -5.30 -2.13
N PHE A 20 6.20 -4.96 -0.85
CA PHE A 20 5.44 -5.53 0.26
C PHE A 20 3.95 -5.24 0.14
N LEU A 21 3.56 -3.98 -0.10
CA LEU A 21 2.16 -3.59 -0.33
C LEU A 21 1.54 -4.34 -1.50
N THR A 22 2.27 -4.50 -2.61
CA THR A 22 1.75 -5.24 -3.77
C THR A 22 1.48 -6.70 -3.42
N LEU A 23 2.39 -7.34 -2.69
CA LEU A 23 2.24 -8.75 -2.28
C LEU A 23 1.14 -8.93 -1.22
N ALA A 24 1.05 -8.03 -0.24
CA ALA A 24 -0.02 -8.02 0.77
C ALA A 24 -1.39 -7.83 0.12
N GLY A 25 -1.52 -6.88 -0.81
CA GLY A 25 -2.77 -6.68 -1.51
C GLY A 25 -3.16 -7.90 -2.36
N VAL A 26 -2.20 -8.57 -3.01
CA VAL A 26 -2.47 -9.83 -3.72
C VAL A 26 -2.93 -10.92 -2.75
N SER A 27 -2.35 -11.03 -1.55
CA SER A 27 -2.78 -12.05 -0.58
C SER A 27 -4.20 -11.79 -0.05
N HIS A 28 -4.62 -10.53 0.13
CA HIS A 28 -6.01 -10.17 0.42
C HIS A 28 -6.99 -10.71 -0.64
N LEU A 29 -6.61 -10.67 -1.92
CA LEU A 29 -7.46 -11.13 -3.03
C LEU A 29 -7.45 -12.66 -3.18
N VAL A 30 -6.30 -13.30 -2.94
CA VAL A 30 -6.14 -14.76 -3.12
C VAL A 30 -6.70 -15.56 -1.95
N ASN A 31 -6.48 -15.08 -0.72
CA ASN A 31 -6.93 -15.76 0.49
C ASN A 31 -7.31 -14.73 1.57
N PRO A 32 -8.56 -14.22 1.57
CA PRO A 32 -9.00 -13.19 2.51
C PRO A 32 -9.22 -13.69 3.94
N THR A 33 -9.40 -15.01 4.16
CA THR A 33 -9.79 -15.58 5.46
C THR A 33 -8.86 -15.21 6.63
N PRO A 34 -7.51 -15.19 6.50
CA PRO A 34 -6.63 -14.78 7.59
C PRO A 34 -6.79 -13.30 8.01
N PHE A 35 -7.41 -12.49 7.16
CA PHE A 35 -7.57 -11.05 7.37
C PHE A 35 -8.91 -10.68 8.00
N GLU A 36 -9.86 -11.61 8.08
CA GLU A 36 -11.15 -11.38 8.74
C GLU A 36 -10.98 -11.00 10.21
N ALA A 37 -9.98 -11.56 10.90
CA ALA A 37 -9.66 -11.22 12.29
C ALA A 37 -9.13 -9.78 12.45
N GLN A 38 -8.66 -9.14 11.38
CA GLN A 38 -8.19 -7.75 11.40
C GLN A 38 -9.34 -6.76 11.25
N VAL A 39 -10.46 -7.18 10.66
CA VAL A 39 -11.64 -6.34 10.53
C VAL A 39 -12.46 -6.41 11.83
N PRO A 40 -12.73 -5.27 12.50
CA PRO A 40 -13.53 -5.28 13.71
C PRO A 40 -14.94 -5.86 13.45
N PRO A 41 -15.51 -6.64 14.38
CA PRO A 41 -16.80 -7.32 14.16
C PRO A 41 -17.99 -6.36 13.98
N TRP A 42 -17.85 -5.10 14.39
CA TRP A 42 -18.83 -4.04 14.19
C TRP A 42 -18.72 -3.35 12.82
N PHE A 43 -17.67 -3.61 12.05
CA PHE A 43 -17.44 -2.96 10.77
C PHE A 43 -18.30 -3.61 9.67
N PRO A 44 -19.04 -2.82 8.88
CA PRO A 44 -19.92 -3.39 7.86
C PRO A 44 -19.12 -4.04 6.72
N ALA A 45 -19.66 -5.12 6.16
CA ALA A 45 -19.12 -5.79 4.97
C ALA A 45 -17.61 -6.15 5.05
N PRO A 46 -17.19 -7.01 6.00
CA PRO A 46 -15.78 -7.33 6.24
C PRO A 46 -15.08 -7.93 5.01
N ALA A 47 -15.73 -8.85 4.31
CA ALA A 47 -15.19 -9.45 3.10
C ALA A 47 -14.91 -8.40 2.00
N ALA A 48 -15.84 -7.47 1.77
CA ALA A 48 -15.65 -6.41 0.79
C ALA A 48 -14.52 -5.45 1.21
N THR A 49 -14.42 -5.16 2.51
CA THR A 49 -13.37 -4.30 3.08
C THR A 49 -11.98 -4.87 2.80
N ILE A 50 -11.78 -6.18 3.03
CA ILE A 50 -10.50 -6.88 2.76
C ILE A 50 -10.15 -6.83 1.27
N LEU A 51 -11.12 -7.10 0.39
CA LEU A 51 -10.86 -7.12 -1.05
C LEU A 51 -10.55 -5.71 -1.59
N VAL A 52 -11.28 -4.69 -1.13
CA VAL A 52 -11.09 -3.31 -1.56
C VAL A 52 -9.77 -2.74 -1.02
N SER A 53 -9.44 -2.98 0.25
CA SER A 53 -8.15 -2.57 0.81
C SER A 53 -7.00 -3.24 0.06
N GLY A 54 -7.11 -4.54 -0.25
CA GLY A 54 -6.11 -5.26 -1.04
C GLY A 54 -5.90 -4.68 -2.44
N LEU A 55 -6.98 -4.28 -3.12
CA LEU A 55 -6.87 -3.62 -4.42
C LEU A 55 -6.15 -2.25 -4.29
N ILE A 56 -6.49 -1.47 -3.26
CA ILE A 56 -5.85 -0.18 -2.99
C ILE A 56 -4.35 -0.37 -2.70
N GLU A 57 -3.97 -1.37 -1.91
CA GLU A 57 -2.57 -1.69 -1.62
C GLU A 57 -1.78 -2.07 -2.86
N ILE A 58 -2.36 -2.87 -3.78
CA ILE A 58 -1.74 -3.17 -5.08
C ILE A 58 -1.52 -1.88 -5.86
N CYS A 59 -2.53 -1.02 -5.97
CA CYS A 59 -2.42 0.26 -6.68
C CYS A 59 -1.33 1.16 -6.08
N LEU A 60 -1.28 1.28 -4.75
CA LEU A 60 -0.28 2.08 -4.04
C LEU A 60 1.12 1.47 -4.15
N GLY A 61 1.24 0.15 -4.02
CA GLY A 61 2.50 -0.58 -4.15
C GLY A 61 3.12 -0.41 -5.54
N VAL A 62 2.32 -0.63 -6.59
CA VAL A 62 2.74 -0.39 -7.98
C VAL A 62 3.07 1.10 -8.20
N ALA A 63 2.27 2.02 -7.67
CA ALA A 63 2.55 3.45 -7.79
C ALA A 63 3.87 3.85 -7.12
N LEU A 64 4.17 3.31 -5.94
CA LEU A 64 5.45 3.54 -5.25
C LEU A 64 6.64 3.07 -6.08
N LEU A 65 6.50 1.96 -6.82
CA LEU A 65 7.56 1.40 -7.67
C LEU A 65 7.71 2.18 -8.99
N ALA A 66 6.61 2.42 -9.70
CA ALA A 66 6.60 2.90 -11.07
C ALA A 66 6.53 4.44 -11.22
N VAL A 67 5.84 5.15 -10.32
CA VAL A 67 5.63 6.60 -10.47
C VAL A 67 6.89 7.38 -10.09
N ARG A 68 7.45 8.12 -11.04
CA ARG A 68 8.68 8.92 -10.82
C ARG A 68 8.40 10.41 -10.57
N ARG A 69 7.38 10.99 -11.22
CA ARG A 69 7.12 12.44 -11.18
C ARG A 69 6.43 12.92 -9.90
N ARG A 70 5.65 12.07 -9.24
CA ARG A 70 4.82 12.41 -8.05
C ARG A 70 5.15 11.56 -6.82
N ARG A 71 6.42 11.17 -6.65
CA ARG A 71 6.87 10.27 -5.57
C ARG A 71 6.47 10.74 -4.17
N ALA A 72 6.56 12.04 -3.89
CA ALA A 72 6.16 12.59 -2.59
C ALA A 72 4.66 12.45 -2.35
N ALA A 73 3.82 12.78 -3.34
CA ALA A 73 2.38 12.65 -3.22
C ALA A 73 1.96 11.18 -3.03
N VAL A 74 2.54 10.25 -3.80
CA VAL A 74 2.27 8.81 -3.62
C VAL A 74 2.64 8.38 -2.21
N GLY A 75 3.80 8.78 -1.70
CA GLY A 75 4.21 8.47 -0.32
C GLY A 75 3.25 9.01 0.74
N TRP A 76 2.76 10.24 0.58
CA TRP A 76 1.77 10.82 1.50
C TRP A 76 0.41 10.12 1.43
N ILE A 77 -0.04 9.73 0.24
CA ILE A 77 -1.29 8.96 0.07
C ILE A 77 -1.13 7.59 0.73
N THR A 78 0.00 6.90 0.52
CA THR A 78 0.29 5.63 1.20
C THR A 78 0.34 5.79 2.72
N ALA A 79 0.95 6.86 3.23
CA ALA A 79 0.96 7.13 4.66
C ALA A 79 -0.46 7.36 5.21
N GLY A 80 -1.28 8.13 4.50
CA GLY A 80 -2.67 8.36 4.88
C GLY A 80 -3.51 7.08 4.89
N PHE A 81 -3.27 6.16 3.94
CA PHE A 81 -3.91 4.85 3.92
C PHE A 81 -3.63 4.06 5.22
N PHE A 82 -2.37 3.96 5.66
CA PHE A 82 -2.02 3.27 6.90
C PHE A 82 -2.56 3.93 8.19
N VAL A 83 -2.98 5.19 8.14
CA VAL A 83 -3.61 5.85 9.29
C VAL A 83 -5.10 5.50 9.38
N VAL A 84 -5.73 5.20 8.24
CA VAL A 84 -7.18 4.98 8.14
C VAL A 84 -7.56 3.51 8.33
N ILE A 85 -6.71 2.58 7.89
CA ILE A 85 -6.90 1.12 8.00
C ILE A 85 -6.26 0.62 9.29
#